data_AF-A0A815XH24-F1
#
_entry.id   AF-A0A815XH24-F1
#
_cell.length_a   1.000
_cell.length_b   1.000
_cell.length_c   1.000
_cell.angle_alpha   90.00
_cell.angle_beta   90.00
_cell.angle_gamma   90.00
#
_symmetry.space_group_name_H-M   'P 1'
#
loop_
_entity.id
_entity.type
_entity.pdbx_description
1 polymer ?
#
loop_
_entity_poly.entity_id
_entity_poly.type
_entity_poly.pdbx_seq_one_letter_code
_entity_poly.pdbx_strand_id
1 'polypeptide(L)'
;MSIGLINLEKREEGTELKDKINLEDIGDLYEMNKQEPSQRSLSVLLYLTLTHFGVSWRKTEEFMQRIGGMSPQTCHKWAETFIEEDYDDFVEENRGASMEIRATRKNASFTSLELARYLDDQYYELTGEVKATDQLIRSERLCRLDLRRYG
;
A
#
# COMPACT_ATOMS: atom_id res chain seq x y z
N MET A 1 18.50 -27.77 -5.62
CA MET A 1 19.20 -26.50 -5.89
C MET A 1 18.31 -25.51 -6.66
N SER A 2 17.00 -25.45 -6.40
CA SER A 2 16.06 -24.66 -7.24
C SER A 2 15.42 -23.47 -6.52
N ILE A 3 15.67 -23.29 -5.21
CA ILE A 3 15.09 -22.19 -4.41
C ILE A 3 15.76 -20.85 -4.75
N GLY A 4 17.03 -20.87 -5.18
CA GLY A 4 17.79 -19.66 -5.50
C GLY A 4 17.34 -18.96 -6.80
N LEU A 5 16.95 -19.73 -7.82
CA LEU A 5 16.53 -19.19 -9.13
C LEU A 5 15.13 -18.55 -9.05
N ILE A 6 14.20 -19.17 -8.32
CA ILE A 6 12.85 -18.63 -8.09
C ILE A 6 12.90 -17.27 -7.36
N ASN A 7 13.90 -17.06 -6.50
CA ASN A 7 14.07 -15.79 -5.79
C ASN A 7 14.74 -14.70 -6.64
N LEU A 8 15.42 -15.07 -7.73
CA LEU A 8 16.03 -14.13 -8.67
C LEU A 8 15.02 -13.64 -9.71
N GLU A 9 14.20 -14.54 -10.27
CA GLU A 9 13.10 -14.16 -11.19
C GLU A 9 12.08 -13.24 -10.52
N LYS A 10 11.67 -13.55 -9.27
CA LYS A 10 10.79 -12.67 -8.48
C LYS A 10 11.37 -11.28 -8.21
N ARG A 11 12.68 -11.11 -8.38
CA ARG A 11 13.38 -9.83 -8.15
C ARG A 11 13.34 -8.94 -9.39
N GLU A 12 13.22 -9.54 -10.58
CA GLU A 12 13.11 -8.83 -11.86
C GLU A 12 11.66 -8.41 -12.16
N GLU A 13 10.66 -9.22 -11.76
CA GLU A 13 9.23 -8.85 -11.92
C GLU A 13 8.86 -7.54 -11.17
N GLY A 14 9.44 -7.33 -9.98
CA GLY A 14 9.18 -6.12 -9.21
C GLY A 14 9.72 -4.82 -9.83
N THR A 15 10.67 -4.90 -10.77
CA THR A 15 11.21 -3.72 -11.45
C THR A 15 10.33 -3.25 -12.61
N GLU A 16 9.66 -4.15 -13.32
CA GLU A 16 8.84 -3.77 -14.49
C GLU A 16 7.58 -3.00 -14.09
N LEU A 17 6.90 -3.43 -13.03
CA LEU A 17 5.71 -2.73 -12.55
C LEU A 17 6.04 -1.32 -12.05
N LYS A 18 7.21 -1.13 -11.41
CA LYS A 18 7.61 0.17 -10.86
C LYS A 18 7.63 1.27 -11.92
N ASP A 19 8.02 0.94 -13.15
CA ASP A 19 8.09 1.89 -14.25
C ASP A 19 6.71 2.19 -14.86
N LYS A 20 5.71 1.33 -14.62
CA LYS A 20 4.33 1.50 -15.06
C LYS A 20 3.47 2.29 -14.06
N ILE A 21 3.76 2.21 -12.77
CA ILE A 21 2.98 2.87 -11.71
C ILE A 21 3.10 4.40 -11.83
N ASN A 22 1.99 5.04 -12.16
CA ASN A 22 1.88 6.49 -12.10
C ASN A 22 1.09 6.94 -10.85
N LEU A 23 1.13 8.25 -10.53
CA LEU A 23 0.41 8.79 -9.37
C LEU A 23 -1.11 8.86 -9.57
N GLU A 24 -1.58 8.84 -10.82
CA GLU A 24 -3.00 8.85 -11.16
C GLU A 24 -3.63 7.50 -10.78
N ASP A 25 -2.97 6.38 -11.06
CA ASP A 25 -3.40 5.03 -10.68
C ASP A 25 -3.59 4.91 -9.15
N ILE A 26 -2.65 5.47 -8.38
CA ILE A 26 -2.72 5.51 -6.91
C ILE A 26 -3.89 6.38 -6.45
N GLY A 27 -4.12 7.50 -7.14
CA GLY A 27 -5.24 8.41 -6.89
C GLY A 27 -6.60 7.75 -7.14
N ASP A 28 -6.74 7.06 -8.26
CA ASP A 28 -7.97 6.36 -8.64
C ASP A 28 -8.28 5.23 -7.65
N LEU A 29 -7.26 4.45 -7.28
CA LEU A 29 -7.42 3.41 -6.28
C LEU A 29 -7.74 3.96 -4.89
N TYR A 30 -7.23 5.16 -4.54
CA TYR A 30 -7.59 5.86 -3.31
C TYR A 30 -9.06 6.33 -3.33
N GLU A 31 -9.51 6.92 -4.43
CA GLU A 31 -10.91 7.35 -4.59
C GLU A 31 -11.88 6.15 -4.56
N MET A 32 -11.50 5.02 -5.16
CA MET A 32 -12.26 3.78 -5.05
C MET A 32 -12.34 3.28 -3.60
N ASN A 33 -11.23 3.30 -2.85
CA ASN A 33 -11.21 2.92 -1.43
C ASN A 33 -12.09 3.83 -0.55
N LYS A 34 -12.32 5.09 -0.95
CA LYS A 34 -13.26 5.99 -0.25
C LYS A 34 -14.72 5.58 -0.45
N GLN A 35 -15.05 5.05 -1.62
CA GLN A 35 -16.42 4.63 -1.95
C GLN A 35 -16.74 3.26 -1.35
N GLU A 36 -15.88 2.27 -1.62
CA GLU A 36 -16.07 0.89 -1.19
C GLU A 36 -14.75 0.30 -0.64
N PRO A 37 -14.44 0.52 0.64
CA PRO A 37 -13.20 0.03 1.23
C PRO A 37 -13.21 -1.49 1.33
N SER A 38 -12.22 -2.14 0.73
CA SER A 38 -11.97 -3.57 0.88
C SER A 38 -10.54 -3.82 1.39
N GLN A 39 -10.32 -4.97 2.04
CA GLN A 39 -8.96 -5.36 2.45
C GLN A 39 -8.01 -5.45 1.25
N ARG A 40 -8.53 -5.91 0.09
CA ARG A 40 -7.80 -6.02 -1.16
C ARG A 40 -7.38 -4.64 -1.66
N SER A 41 -8.35 -3.77 -1.91
CA SER A 41 -8.10 -2.42 -2.43
C SER A 41 -7.17 -1.60 -1.52
N LEU A 42 -7.30 -1.74 -0.20
CA LEU A 42 -6.40 -1.07 0.74
C LEU A 42 -4.98 -1.67 0.70
N SER A 43 -4.86 -3.00 0.61
CA SER A 43 -3.55 -3.67 0.53
C SER A 43 -2.82 -3.32 -0.76
N VAL A 44 -3.54 -3.29 -1.88
CA VAL A 44 -3.00 -2.91 -3.19
C VAL A 44 -2.58 -1.44 -3.19
N LEU A 45 -3.39 -0.55 -2.59
CA LEU A 45 -3.04 0.86 -2.45
C LEU A 45 -1.76 1.07 -1.66
N LEU A 46 -1.62 0.41 -0.51
CA LEU A 46 -0.39 0.48 0.28
C LEU A 46 0.81 -0.08 -0.48
N TYR A 47 0.63 -1.20 -1.17
CA TYR A 47 1.67 -1.80 -2.00
C TYR A 47 2.14 -0.88 -3.13
N LEU A 48 1.21 -0.28 -3.90
CA LEU A 48 1.52 0.67 -4.96
C LEU A 48 2.25 1.90 -4.42
N THR A 49 1.77 2.44 -3.29
CA THR A 49 2.38 3.60 -2.64
C THR A 49 3.83 3.31 -2.23
N LEU A 50 4.08 2.18 -1.56
CA LEU A 50 5.43 1.79 -1.14
C LEU A 50 6.35 1.54 -2.33
N THR A 51 5.84 0.88 -3.38
CA THR A 51 6.60 0.62 -4.61
C THR A 51 6.95 1.90 -5.34
N HIS A 52 6.01 2.85 -5.45
CA HIS A 52 6.23 4.17 -6.04
C HIS A 52 7.34 4.94 -5.32
N PHE A 53 7.38 4.91 -3.99
CA PHE A 53 8.46 5.50 -3.20
C PHE A 53 9.78 4.70 -3.21
N GLY A 54 9.86 3.61 -3.97
CA GLY A 54 11.07 2.81 -4.11
C GLY A 54 11.42 1.99 -2.87
N VAL A 55 10.45 1.71 -2.00
CA VAL A 55 10.64 0.81 -0.86
C VAL A 55 10.96 -0.58 -1.38
N SER A 56 12.01 -1.21 -0.82
CA SER A 56 12.42 -2.53 -1.28
C SER A 56 11.35 -3.57 -1.00
N TRP A 57 11.21 -4.56 -1.89
CA TRP A 57 10.22 -5.64 -1.77
C TRP A 57 10.20 -6.29 -0.38
N ARG A 58 11.39 -6.54 0.19
CA ARG A 58 11.53 -7.12 1.53
C ARG A 58 10.94 -6.22 2.62
N LYS A 59 11.22 -4.91 2.59
CA LYS A 59 10.65 -3.95 3.53
C LYS A 59 9.12 -3.87 3.36
N THR A 60 8.64 -3.88 2.13
CA THR A 60 7.21 -3.93 1.82
C THR A 60 6.57 -5.21 2.39
N GLU A 61 7.21 -6.37 2.24
CA GLU A 61 6.73 -7.63 2.80
C GLU A 61 6.66 -7.62 4.33
N GLU A 62 7.72 -7.18 4.99
CA GLU A 62 7.77 -7.04 6.45
C GLU A 62 6.66 -6.09 6.96
N PHE A 63 6.46 -4.95 6.27
CA PHE A 63 5.40 -3.99 6.59
C PHE A 63 4.00 -4.60 6.42
N MET A 64 3.72 -5.20 5.26
CA MET A 64 2.42 -5.78 4.94
C MET A 64 2.05 -6.91 5.90
N GLN A 65 3.00 -7.78 6.24
CA GLN A 65 2.80 -8.83 7.24
C GLN A 65 2.47 -8.25 8.61
N ARG A 66 3.16 -7.18 9.04
CA ARG A 66 2.95 -6.52 10.33
C ARG A 66 1.55 -5.92 10.46
N ILE A 67 1.01 -5.33 9.40
CA ILE A 67 -0.33 -4.74 9.41
C ILE A 67 -1.44 -5.77 9.14
N GLY A 68 -1.09 -7.04 8.87
CA GLY A 68 -2.05 -8.07 8.49
C GLY A 68 -2.65 -7.87 7.09
N GLY A 69 -1.94 -7.16 6.21
CA GLY A 69 -2.29 -6.96 4.82
C GLY A 69 -2.03 -8.22 3.97
N MET A 70 -2.38 -8.14 2.70
CA MET A 70 -2.06 -9.19 1.73
C MET A 70 -0.55 -9.26 1.47
N SER A 71 -0.05 -10.42 1.05
CA SER A 71 1.38 -10.52 0.69
C SER A 71 1.69 -9.61 -0.52
N PRO A 72 2.90 -9.05 -0.62
CA PRO A 72 3.26 -8.20 -1.76
C PRO A 72 3.13 -8.92 -3.10
N GLN A 73 3.38 -10.24 -3.14
CA GLN A 73 3.21 -11.05 -4.35
C GLN A 73 1.75 -11.04 -4.81
N THR A 74 0.81 -11.12 -3.87
CA THR A 74 -0.62 -11.07 -4.20
C THR A 74 -1.02 -9.65 -4.60
N CYS A 75 -0.52 -8.63 -3.89
CA CYS A 75 -0.79 -7.24 -4.22
C CYS A 75 -0.24 -6.84 -5.59
N HIS A 76 0.91 -7.38 -5.99
CA HIS A 76 1.52 -7.15 -7.30
C HIS A 76 0.61 -7.63 -8.43
N LYS A 77 0.11 -8.87 -8.36
CA LYS A 77 -0.84 -9.41 -9.35
C LYS A 77 -2.10 -8.55 -9.47
N TRP A 78 -2.63 -8.12 -8.32
CA TRP A 78 -3.80 -7.24 -8.30
C TRP A 78 -3.51 -5.85 -8.82
N ALA A 79 -2.30 -5.35 -8.62
CA ALA A 79 -1.86 -4.09 -9.20
C ALA A 79 -1.70 -4.20 -10.72
N GLU A 80 -1.17 -5.31 -11.22
CA GLU A 80 -1.11 -5.59 -12.66
C GLU A 80 -2.52 -5.64 -13.27
N THR A 81 -3.45 -6.41 -12.67
CA THR A 81 -4.87 -6.40 -13.08
C THR A 81 -5.47 -4.99 -13.04
N PHE A 82 -5.21 -4.22 -11.98
CA PHE A 82 -5.75 -2.86 -11.87
C PHE A 82 -5.20 -1.90 -12.95
N ILE A 83 -3.94 -2.05 -13.34
CA ILE A 83 -3.25 -1.15 -14.28
C ILE A 83 -3.45 -1.59 -15.74
N GLU A 84 -3.49 -2.90 -16.00
CA GLU A 84 -3.50 -3.48 -17.34
C GLU A 84 -4.89 -3.94 -17.81
N GLU A 85 -5.76 -4.36 -16.89
CA GLU A 85 -7.10 -4.89 -17.20
C GLU A 85 -8.18 -3.82 -16.96
N ASP A 86 -9.37 -4.07 -17.50
CA ASP A 86 -10.51 -3.15 -17.33
C ASP A 86 -10.94 -3.14 -15.85
N TYR A 87 -11.32 -1.96 -15.35
CA TYR A 87 -11.64 -1.72 -13.93
C TYR A 87 -12.68 -2.71 -13.37
N ASP A 88 -13.56 -3.20 -14.23
CA ASP A 88 -14.58 -4.17 -13.89
C ASP A 88 -13.98 -5.49 -13.38
N ASP A 89 -12.89 -6.00 -13.95
CA ASP A 89 -12.29 -7.27 -13.52
C ASP A 89 -11.71 -7.17 -12.10
N PHE A 90 -11.13 -6.02 -11.76
CA PHE A 90 -10.62 -5.76 -10.41
C PHE A 90 -11.75 -5.76 -9.36
N VAL A 91 -12.93 -5.25 -9.72
CA VAL A 91 -14.09 -5.12 -8.83
C VAL A 91 -14.95 -6.40 -8.80
N GLU A 92 -15.12 -7.08 -9.93
CA GLU A 92 -16.05 -8.19 -10.10
C GLU A 92 -15.64 -9.47 -9.35
N GLU A 93 -14.36 -9.69 -9.05
CA GLU A 93 -13.96 -10.88 -8.26
C GLU A 93 -14.52 -10.86 -6.82
N ASN A 94 -15.07 -9.72 -6.35
CA ASN A 94 -15.84 -9.64 -5.10
C ASN A 94 -17.33 -10.01 -5.26
N ARG A 95 -17.85 -10.14 -6.48
CA ARG A 95 -19.29 -10.40 -6.74
C ARG A 95 -19.64 -11.89 -6.84
N GLY A 96 -18.68 -12.76 -7.19
CA GLY A 96 -18.90 -14.22 -7.27
C GLY A 96 -18.84 -14.94 -5.93
N ALA A 97 -18.13 -14.37 -4.95
CA ALA A 97 -18.06 -14.89 -3.60
C ALA A 97 -18.83 -13.96 -2.66
N SER A 98 -20.12 -14.22 -2.48
CA SER A 98 -20.86 -13.85 -1.26
C SER A 98 -20.30 -14.60 -0.03
N MET A 99 -18.98 -14.65 0.12
CA MET A 99 -18.41 -14.81 1.44
C MET A 99 -18.69 -13.48 2.12
N GLU A 100 -19.55 -13.53 3.12
CA GLU A 100 -19.36 -12.74 4.33
C GLU A 100 -17.88 -12.86 4.72
N ILE A 101 -17.02 -12.01 4.14
CA ILE A 101 -15.78 -11.64 4.77
C ILE A 101 -16.28 -10.75 5.91
N ARG A 102 -16.75 -11.44 6.97
CA ARG A 102 -16.43 -11.02 8.32
C ARG A 102 -14.94 -10.75 8.23
N ALA A 103 -14.59 -9.49 8.06
CA ALA A 103 -13.36 -8.96 8.59
C ALA A 103 -13.40 -9.42 10.04
N THR A 104 -12.88 -10.62 10.29
CA THR A 104 -12.41 -10.99 11.60
C THR A 104 -11.41 -9.90 11.82
N ARG A 105 -11.83 -8.88 12.58
CA ARG A 105 -10.95 -7.90 13.16
C ARG A 105 -9.90 -8.74 13.85
N LYS A 106 -8.84 -9.10 13.13
CA LYS A 106 -7.54 -9.23 13.78
C LYS A 106 -7.45 -7.88 14.44
N ASN A 107 -7.56 -7.87 15.77
CA ASN A 107 -7.34 -6.68 16.57
C ASN A 107 -5.88 -6.27 16.32
N ALA A 108 -5.62 -5.69 15.15
CA ALA A 108 -4.47 -4.87 14.92
C ALA A 108 -4.78 -3.63 15.75
N SER A 109 -4.34 -3.67 17.01
CA SER A 109 -4.33 -2.51 17.89
C SER A 109 -3.24 -1.58 17.40
N PHE A 110 -3.39 -1.06 16.19
CA PHE A 110 -2.49 -0.07 15.66
C PHE A 110 -3.22 1.27 15.70
N THR A 111 -2.74 2.12 16.59
CA THR A 111 -3.27 3.46 16.77
C THR A 111 -2.78 4.35 15.63
N SER A 112 -3.57 5.36 15.27
CA SER A 112 -3.15 6.38 14.29
C SER A 112 -1.83 7.05 14.68
N LEU A 113 -1.52 7.10 15.99
CA LEU A 113 -0.25 7.59 16.53
C LEU A 113 0.93 6.70 16.14
N GLU A 114 0.78 5.37 16.21
CA GLU A 114 1.85 4.45 15.80
C GLU A 114 2.09 4.51 14.29
N LEU A 115 1.04 4.74 13.48
CA LEU A 115 1.20 4.98 12.04
C LEU A 115 2.01 6.23 11.78
N ALA A 116 1.63 7.32 12.45
CA ALA A 116 2.30 8.60 12.29
C ALA A 116 3.77 8.53 12.73
N ARG A 117 4.08 7.81 13.81
CA ARG A 117 5.46 7.55 14.25
C ARG A 117 6.24 6.73 13.22
N TYR A 118 5.65 5.68 12.67
CA TYR A 118 6.30 4.88 11.64
C TYR A 118 6.65 5.72 10.39
N LEU A 119 5.72 6.54 9.91
CA LEU A 119 5.95 7.42 8.77
C LEU A 119 7.02 8.49 9.07
N ASP A 120 7.01 9.05 10.28
CA ASP A 120 8.01 9.99 10.76
C ASP A 120 9.42 9.38 10.75
N ASP A 121 9.57 8.18 11.31
CA ASP A 121 10.84 7.45 11.33
C ASP A 121 11.35 7.14 9.92
N GLN A 122 10.46 6.69 9.02
CA GLN A 122 10.83 6.40 7.62
C GLN A 122 11.28 7.65 6.85
N TYR A 123 10.69 8.82 7.11
CA TYR A 123 11.14 10.05 6.46
C TYR A 123 12.58 10.40 6.83
N TYR A 124 12.95 10.37 8.11
CA TYR A 124 14.31 10.71 8.53
C TYR A 124 15.33 9.66 8.06
N GLU A 125 14.94 8.38 8.02
CA GLU A 125 15.75 7.31 7.44
C GLU A 125 16.06 7.57 5.95
N LEU A 126 15.06 8.03 5.18
CA LEU A 126 15.19 8.28 3.74
C LEU A 126 15.93 9.57 3.40
N THR A 127 15.74 10.62 4.20
CA THR A 127 16.32 11.96 3.93
C THR A 127 17.70 12.14 4.54
N GLY A 128 18.05 11.36 5.57
CA GLY A 128 19.29 11.55 6.33
C GLY A 128 19.27 12.80 7.22
N GLU A 129 18.12 13.47 7.36
CA GLU A 129 17.96 14.60 8.26
C GLU A 129 17.98 14.15 9.72
N VAL A 130 18.57 14.98 10.59
CA VAL A 130 18.57 14.73 12.03
C VAL A 130 17.33 15.37 12.65
N LYS A 131 16.50 14.56 13.31
CA LYS A 131 15.29 15.01 14.00
C LYS A 131 15.64 16.04 15.10
N ALA A 132 15.35 17.31 14.84
CA ALA A 132 15.68 18.41 15.74
C ALA A 132 14.65 18.62 16.87
N THR A 133 13.43 18.09 16.72
CA THR A 133 12.34 18.26 17.69
C THR A 133 11.57 16.96 17.87
N ASP A 134 10.90 16.79 19.01
CA ASP A 134 10.05 15.62 19.27
C ASP A 134 8.66 15.71 18.60
N GLN A 135 8.48 16.69 17.70
CA GLN A 135 7.26 16.81 16.91
C GLN A 135 7.31 15.83 15.74
N LEU A 136 6.18 15.16 15.48
CA LEU A 136 6.01 14.36 14.26
C LEU A 136 6.07 15.29 13.05
N ILE A 137 6.70 14.83 11.97
CA ILE A 137 6.72 15.51 10.69
C ILE A 137 5.29 15.70 10.22
N ARG A 138 4.83 16.94 10.38
CA ARG A 138 3.67 17.45 9.67
C ARG A 138 4.27 18.07 8.43
N SER A 139 4.14 17.43 7.27
CA SER A 139 4.38 18.23 6.07
C SER A 139 3.27 19.28 6.03
N GLU A 140 3.65 20.55 6.17
CA GLU A 140 2.74 21.68 6.07
C GLU A 140 2.05 21.70 4.68
N ARG A 141 2.67 21.04 3.70
CA ARG A 141 2.17 20.86 2.33
C ARG A 141 1.24 19.65 2.10
N LEU A 142 1.33 18.53 2.85
CA LEU A 142 0.49 17.34 2.61
C LEU A 142 -0.58 17.09 3.68
N CYS A 143 -0.50 17.73 4.86
CA CYS A 143 -1.52 17.58 5.91
C CYS A 143 -2.71 18.57 5.82
N ARG A 144 -2.87 19.31 4.72
CA ARG A 144 -4.16 19.91 4.38
C ARG A 144 -5.06 18.88 3.67
N LEU A 145 -5.36 17.78 4.37
CA LEU A 145 -6.66 17.13 4.18
C LEU A 145 -7.66 18.09 4.81
N ASP A 146 -8.15 19.02 3.99
CA ASP A 146 -9.11 20.04 4.35
C ASP A 146 -10.47 19.37 4.61
N LEU A 147 -10.59 18.70 5.77
CA LEU A 147 -11.82 18.05 6.25
C LEU A 147 -12.98 19.04 6.45
N ARG A 148 -12.76 20.34 6.22
CA ARG A 148 -13.80 21.37 6.20
C ARG A 148 -14.55 21.50 4.87
N ARG A 149 -14.12 20.79 3.81
CA ARG A 149 -14.77 20.86 2.48
C ARG A 149 -15.72 19.71 2.14
N TYR A 150 -15.78 18.67 2.98
CA TYR A 150 -16.81 17.63 2.88
C TYR A 150 -17.79 17.82 4.04
N GLY A 151 -18.77 18.69 3.81
CA GLY A 151 -20.03 18.69 4.56
C GLY A 151 -20.93 17.57 4.09
#